data_AF-A0A519FA56-F1
#
_entry.id   AF-A0A519FA56-F1
#
_cell.length_a   1.000
_cell.length_b   1.000
_cell.length_c   1.000
_cell.angle_alpha   90.00
_cell.angle_beta   90.00
_cell.angle_gamma   90.00
#
_symmetry.space_group_name_H-M   'P 1'
#
loop_
_entity.id
_entity.type
_entity.pdbx_description
1 polymer ?
#
loop_
_entity_poly.entity_id
_entity_poly.type
_entity_poly.pdbx_seq_one_letter_code
_entity_poly.pdbx_strand_id
1 'polypeptide(L)'
;MPAFHRHFKSATALSPLQYQKQLRLLQARQLLATEGLSVTATALDVGYESPTQFAREYARAFGLPPSKDAARMVASMRGTAH
;
A
#
# COMPACT_ATOMS: atom_id res chain seq x y z
N MET A 1 -9.94 15.54 18.77
CA MET A 1 -10.30 14.48 19.74
C MET A 1 -9.04 13.83 20.32
N PRO A 2 -8.45 14.38 21.39
CA PRO A 2 -7.14 13.93 21.91
C PRO A 2 -7.14 12.52 22.52
N ALA A 3 -8.29 12.05 23.02
CA ALA A 3 -8.41 10.75 23.68
C ALA A 3 -8.27 9.56 22.71
N PHE A 4 -8.92 9.61 21.54
CA PHE A 4 -8.85 8.54 20.53
C PHE A 4 -7.41 8.31 20.04
N HIS A 5 -6.67 9.37 19.73
CA HIS A 5 -5.28 9.26 19.27
C HIS A 5 -4.36 8.58 20.28
N ARG A 6 -4.55 8.86 21.58
CA ARG A 6 -3.71 8.31 22.65
C ARG A 6 -3.99 6.83 22.87
N HIS A 7 -5.26 6.43 22.90
CA HIS A 7 -5.64 5.02 23.02
C HIS A 7 -5.26 4.21 21.78
N PHE A 8 -5.44 4.77 20.58
CA PHE A 8 -5.07 4.11 19.33
C PHE A 8 -3.57 3.88 19.21
N LYS A 9 -2.76 4.89 19.54
CA LYS A 9 -1.29 4.76 19.58
C LYS A 9 -0.84 3.78 20.67
N SER A 10 -1.52 3.74 21.81
CA SER A 10 -1.22 2.76 22.86
C SER A 10 -1.51 1.32 22.43
N ALA A 11 -2.48 1.09 21.54
CA ALA A 11 -2.86 -0.24 21.07
C ALA A 11 -2.09 -0.70 19.82
N THR A 12 -1.72 0.23 18.93
CA THR A 12 -1.12 -0.07 17.61
C THR A 12 0.33 0.39 17.47
N ALA A 13 0.87 1.09 18.46
CA ALA A 13 2.14 1.85 18.42
C ALA A 13 2.20 2.98 17.37
N LEU A 14 1.18 3.12 16.52
CA LEU A 14 1.12 4.08 15.41
C LEU A 14 0.05 5.15 15.66
N SER A 15 0.25 6.33 15.08
CA SER A 15 -0.87 7.28 15.01
C SER A 15 -1.97 6.73 14.08
N PRO A 16 -3.24 7.07 14.29
CA PRO A 16 -4.34 6.61 13.42
C PRO A 16 -4.08 6.84 11.93
N LEU A 17 -3.48 7.99 11.58
CA LEU A 17 -3.14 8.34 10.21
C LEU A 17 -2.03 7.45 9.63
N GLN A 18 -1.01 7.11 10.43
CA GLN A 18 0.06 6.20 10.02
C GLN A 18 -0.49 4.80 9.76
N TYR A 19 -1.39 4.32 10.64
CA TYR A 19 -2.02 3.03 10.48
C TYR A 19 -2.93 2.98 9.25
N GLN A 20 -3.78 3.99 9.05
CA GLN A 20 -4.61 4.10 7.86
C GLN A 20 -3.78 4.10 6.58
N LYS A 21 -2.66 4.83 6.57
CA LYS A 21 -1.73 4.85 5.43
C LYS A 21 -1.14 3.47 5.16
N GLN A 22 -0.73 2.75 6.19
CA GLN A 22 -0.19 1.40 6.05
C GLN A 22 -1.23 0.44 5.47
N LEU A 23 -2.48 0.50 5.94
CA LEU A 23 -3.56 -0.31 5.38
C LEU A 23 -3.82 0.00 3.90
N ARG A 24 -3.87 1.28 3.52
CA ARG A 24 -4.03 1.68 2.11
C ARG A 24 -2.92 1.16 1.21
N LEU A 25 -1.67 1.25 1.65
CA LEU A 25 -0.52 0.76 0.91
C LEU A 25 -0.53 -0.78 0.77
N LEU A 26 -0.95 -1.50 1.81
CA LEU A 26 -1.11 -2.96 1.75
C LEU A 26 -2.22 -3.38 0.78
N GLN A 27 -3.38 -2.72 0.83
CA GLN A 27 -4.47 -2.96 -0.12
C GLN A 27 -4.03 -2.68 -1.56
N ALA A 28 -3.32 -1.57 -1.78
CA ALA A 28 -2.81 -1.23 -3.11
C ALA A 28 -1.87 -2.31 -3.66
N ARG A 29 -1.00 -2.87 -2.81
CA ARG A 29 -0.10 -3.97 -3.18
C ARG A 29 -0.86 -5.22 -3.60
N GLN A 30 -1.95 -5.55 -2.90
CA GLN A 30 -2.80 -6.69 -3.27
C GLN A 30 -3.49 -6.46 -4.62
N LEU A 31 -4.10 -5.28 -4.82
CA LEU A 31 -4.78 -4.91 -6.08
C LEU A 31 -3.82 -4.97 -7.28
N LEU A 32 -2.62 -4.39 -7.14
CA LEU A 32 -1.61 -4.41 -8.19
C LEU A 32 -1.16 -5.81 -8.58
N ALA A 33 -1.05 -6.73 -7.61
CA ALA A 33 -0.59 -8.09 -7.84
C ALA A 33 -1.68 -9.02 -8.40
N THR A 34 -2.95 -8.77 -8.05
CA THR A 34 -4.06 -9.69 -8.36
C THR A 34 -4.92 -9.23 -9.54
N GLU A 35 -5.21 -7.93 -9.62
CA GLU A 35 -6.12 -7.38 -10.62
C GLU A 35 -5.38 -6.74 -11.81
N GLY A 36 -4.06 -6.55 -11.70
CA GLY A 36 -3.25 -5.95 -12.76
C GLY A 36 -3.63 -4.50 -13.07
N LEU A 37 -4.29 -3.81 -12.12
CA LEU A 37 -4.66 -2.40 -12.26
C LEU A 37 -3.44 -1.53 -12.52
N SER A 38 -3.63 -0.42 -13.24
CA SER A 38 -2.58 0.57 -13.39
C SER A 38 -2.24 1.21 -12.03
N VAL A 39 -1.00 1.68 -11.88
CA VAL A 39 -0.55 2.40 -10.68
C VAL A 39 -1.43 3.62 -10.39
N THR A 40 -1.84 4.33 -11.42
CA THR A 40 -2.70 5.51 -11.31
C THR A 40 -4.09 5.14 -10.79
N ALA A 41 -4.73 4.13 -11.37
CA ALA A 41 -6.05 3.69 -10.94
C ALA A 41 -6.02 3.17 -9.49
N THR A 42 -5.00 2.36 -9.16
CA THR A 42 -4.82 1.85 -7.79
C THR A 42 -4.64 2.98 -6.78
N ALA A 43 -3.85 4.00 -7.12
CA ALA A 43 -3.65 5.14 -6.23
C ALA A 43 -4.97 5.84 -5.89
N LEU A 44 -5.82 6.09 -6.90
CA LEU A 44 -7.12 6.71 -6.71
C LEU A 44 -8.05 5.82 -5.88
N ASP A 45 -8.07 4.51 -6.15
CA ASP A 45 -8.94 3.55 -5.48
C ASP A 45 -8.63 3.41 -3.98
N VAL A 46 -7.34 3.43 -3.61
CA VAL A 46 -6.92 3.42 -2.20
C VAL A 46 -6.94 4.80 -1.53
N GLY A 47 -7.46 5.82 -2.22
CA GLY A 47 -7.73 7.15 -1.67
C GLY A 47 -6.54 8.11 -1.66
N TYR A 48 -5.59 7.95 -2.60
CA TYR A 48 -4.57 8.96 -2.88
C TYR A 48 -5.02 9.89 -4.00
N GLU A 49 -4.96 11.20 -3.75
CA GLU A 49 -5.27 12.22 -4.76
C GLU A 49 -4.14 12.39 -5.80
N SER A 50 -2.92 11.99 -5.44
CA SER A 50 -1.74 12.12 -6.29
C SER A 50 -1.05 10.76 -6.50
N PRO A 51 -1.06 10.22 -7.73
CA PRO A 51 -0.32 9.00 -8.09
C PRO A 51 1.18 9.12 -7.80
N THR A 52 1.76 10.32 -7.96
CA THR A 52 3.18 10.58 -7.67
C THR A 52 3.49 10.55 -6.19
N GLN A 53 2.59 11.01 -5.33
CA GLN A 53 2.74 10.85 -3.87
C GLN A 53 2.63 9.38 -3.49
N PHE A 54 1.59 8.70 -3.97
CA PHE A 54 1.38 7.27 -3.76
C PHE A 54 2.62 6.46 -4.10
N ALA A 55 3.18 6.62 -5.30
CA ALA A 55 4.34 5.85 -5.74
C ALA A 55 5.58 6.05 -4.86
N ARG A 56 5.80 7.28 -4.36
CA ARG A 56 6.90 7.59 -3.43
C ARG A 56 6.71 6.93 -2.07
N GLU A 57 5.50 7.00 -1.50
CA GLU A 57 5.20 6.40 -0.22
C GLU A 57 5.19 4.87 -0.28
N TYR A 58 4.67 4.31 -1.37
CA TYR A 58 4.72 2.88 -1.66
C TYR A 58 6.17 2.38 -1.72
N ALA A 59 7.02 3.04 -2.49
CA ALA A 59 8.43 2.66 -2.61
C ALA A 59 9.17 2.74 -1.26
N ARG A 60 8.83 3.71 -0.40
CA ARG A 60 9.36 3.79 0.97
C ARG A 60 8.90 2.62 1.84
N ALA A 61 7.65 2.16 1.67
CA ALA A 61 7.08 1.08 2.47
C ALA A 61 7.55 -0.32 2.04
N PHE A 62 7.73 -0.55 0.73
CA PHE A 62 7.97 -1.88 0.18
C PHE A 62 9.34 -2.04 -0.53
N GLY A 63 10.12 -0.97 -0.62
CA GLY A 63 11.47 -0.97 -1.19
C GLY A 63 11.52 -0.94 -2.72
N LEU A 64 10.38 -1.06 -3.41
CA LEU A 64 10.28 -1.04 -4.87
C LEU A 64 9.12 -0.14 -5.32
N PRO A 65 9.23 0.53 -6.48
CA PRO A 65 8.11 1.23 -7.09
C PRO A 65 6.93 0.26 -7.37
N PRO A 66 5.67 0.75 -7.33
CA PRO A 66 4.48 -0.09 -7.46
C PRO A 66 4.50 -1.05 -8.65
N SER A 67 4.82 -0.55 -9.86
CA SER A 67 4.87 -1.39 -11.08
C SER A 67 5.93 -2.50 -11.01
N LYS A 68 7.10 -2.21 -10.41
CA LYS A 68 8.19 -3.19 -10.31
C LYS A 68 7.89 -4.25 -9.27
N ASP A 69 7.32 -3.85 -8.13
CA ASP A 69 6.91 -4.79 -7.10
C ASP A 69 5.78 -5.69 -7.60
N ALA A 70 4.77 -5.14 -8.28
CA ALA A 70 3.70 -5.91 -8.90
C ALA A 70 4.20 -6.95 -9.89
N ALA A 71 5.08 -6.54 -10.82
CA ALA A 71 5.70 -7.46 -11.78
C ALA A 71 6.48 -8.58 -11.08
N ARG A 72 7.23 -8.26 -10.01
CA ARG A 72 7.96 -9.23 -9.19
C ARG A 72 7.01 -10.22 -8.51
N MET A 73 5.91 -9.72 -7.93
CA MET A 73 4.91 -10.55 -7.26
C MET A 73 4.25 -11.51 -8.25
N VAL A 74 3.79 -11.02 -9.39
CA VAL A 74 3.18 -11.85 -10.44
C VAL A 74 4.17 -12.91 -10.94
N ALA A 75 5.43 -12.55 -11.18
CA ALA A 75 6.47 -13.51 -11.57
C ALA A 75 6.69 -14.59 -10.51
N SER A 76 6.72 -14.21 -9.22
CA SER A 76 6.86 -15.17 -8.11
C SER A 76 5.67 -16.12 -7.99
N MET A 77 4.43 -15.63 -8.22
CA MET A 77 3.21 -16.44 -8.17
C MET A 77 3.11 -17.43 -9.34
N ARG A 78 3.67 -17.08 -10.51
CA ARG A 78 3.75 -17.97 -11.67
C ARG A 78 4.80 -19.06 -11.49
N GLY A 79 5.84 -18.81 -10.69
CA GLY A 79 6.91 -19.76 -10.40
C GLY A 79 6.58 -20.83 -9.37
N THR A 80 5.52 -20.67 -8.57
CA THR A 80 5.12 -21.65 -7.52
C THR A 80 4.12 -22.71 -8.01
N ALA A 81 3.86 -22.80 -9.31
CA ALA A 81 2.97 -23.80 -9.91
C ALA A 81 3.73 -25.04 -10.45
N HIS A 82 4.80 -25.46 -9.76
CA HIS A 82 5.58 -26.65 -10.12
C HIS A 82 5.46 -27.74 -9.06
#